data_AF-A0A8I2C130-F1
#
_entry.id   AF-A0A8I2C130-F1
#
_cell.length_a   1.000
_cell.length_b   1.000
_cell.length_c   1.000
_cell.angle_alpha   90.00
_cell.angle_beta   90.00
_cell.angle_gamma   90.00
#
_symmetry.space_group_name_H-M   'P 1'
#
loop_
_entity.id
_entity.type
_entity.pdbx_description
1 polymer ?
#
loop_
_entity_poly.entity_id
_entity_poly.type
_entity_poly.pdbx_seq_one_letter_code
_entity_poly.pdbx_strand_id
1 'polypeptide(L)' 'MMNQRVVYSPEELASFKAIFEDAIGSFSPTLLTTSNRLQVAQSILARAATGERNQNELRRAALASIA' A
#
# COMPACT_ATOMS: atom_id res chain seq x y z
N MET A 1 12.14 -7.04 16.16
CA MET A 1 11.39 -7.60 15.02
C MET A 1 12.39 -7.86 13.90
N MET A 2 12.39 -9.08 13.36
CA MET A 2 13.36 -9.50 12.34
C MET A 2 13.22 -8.63 11.09
N ASN A 3 14.30 -7.97 10.68
CA ASN A 3 14.49 -7.41 9.34
C ASN A 3 14.54 -8.56 8.33
N GLN A 4 13.40 -9.22 8.07
CA GLN A 4 13.27 -10.05 6.89
C GLN A 4 13.23 -9.09 5.71
N ARG A 5 14.31 -9.06 4.91
CA ARG A 5 14.29 -8.40 3.61
C ARG A 5 13.29 -9.16 2.74
N VAL A 6 12.04 -8.70 2.73
CA VAL A 6 11.04 -9.20 1.80
C VAL A 6 11.43 -8.69 0.42
N VAL A 7 11.79 -9.61 -0.46
CA VAL A 7 12.10 -9.31 -1.86
C VAL A 7 10.80 -9.50 -2.63
N TYR A 8 10.35 -8.43 -3.28
CA TYR A 8 9.17 -8.44 -4.13
C TYR A 8 9.59 -8.65 -5.58
N SER A 9 8.83 -9.46 -6.32
CA SER A 9 9.03 -9.55 -7.76
C SER A 9 8.55 -8.26 -8.46
N PRO A 10 9.02 -7.95 -9.67
CA PRO A 10 8.52 -6.81 -10.45
C PRO A 10 7.00 -6.83 -10.64
N GLU A 11 6.41 -8.01 -10.82
CA GLU A 11 4.96 -8.22 -10.99
C GLU A 11 4.20 -7.90 -9.69
N GLU A 12 4.75 -8.27 -8.54
CA GLU A 12 4.19 -7.92 -7.23
C GLU A 12 4.24 -6.41 -7.01
N LEU A 13 5.36 -5.77 -7.32
CA LEU A 13 5.49 -4.31 -7.23
C LEU A 13 4.54 -3.58 -8.19
N ALA A 14 4.35 -4.09 -9.41
CA ALA A 14 3.40 -3.53 -10.36
C ALA A 14 1.96 -3.66 -9.82
N SER A 15 1.63 -4.78 -9.20
CA SER A 15 0.33 -5.00 -8.55
C SER A 15 0.11 -4.03 -7.39
N PHE A 16 1.13 -3.83 -6.55
CA PHE A 16 1.06 -2.88 -5.44
C PHE A 16 0.94 -1.43 -5.91
N LYS A 17 1.61 -1.08 -7.01
CA LYS A 17 1.45 0.23 -7.65
C LYS A 17 0.01 0.43 -8.13
N ALA A 18 -0.60 -0.55 -8.77
CA ALA A 18 -1.99 -0.44 -9.20
C ALA A 18 -2.95 -0.22 -8.01
N ILE A 19 -2.76 -0.97 -6.92
CA ILE A 19 -3.54 -0.81 -5.68
C ILE A 19 -3.31 0.58 -5.06
N PHE A 20 -2.06 1.06 -5.08
CA PHE A 20 -1.72 2.39 -4.59
C PHE A 20 -2.44 3.49 -5.40
N GLU A 21 -2.38 3.45 -6.73
CA GLU A 21 -3.04 4.44 -7.61
C GLU A 21 -4.57 4.44 -7.42
N ASP A 22 -5.17 3.26 -7.26
CA ASP A 22 -6.59 3.09 -7.00
C ASP A 22 -7.00 3.57 -5.60
N ALA A 23 -6.16 3.34 -4.58
CA ALA A 23 -6.37 3.86 -3.23
C ALA A 23 -6.27 5.39 -3.19
N ILE A 24 -5.25 5.99 -3.83
CA ILE A 24 -5.14 7.45 -3.89
C ILE A 24 -6.27 8.09 -4.68
N GLY A 25 -6.78 7.44 -5.72
CA GLY A 25 -7.96 7.89 -6.47
C GLY A 25 -9.25 7.91 -5.64
N SER A 26 -9.27 7.19 -4.51
CA SER A 26 -10.42 7.12 -3.60
C SER A 26 -10.40 8.23 -2.54
N PHE A 27 -9.28 8.93 -2.33
CA PHE A 27 -9.18 10.01 -1.34
C PHE A 27 -9.52 11.38 -1.94
N SER A 28 -9.97 12.30 -1.08
CA SER A 28 -10.10 13.72 -1.46
C SER A 28 -8.72 14.32 -1.80
N PRO A 29 -8.60 15.19 -2.82
CA PRO A 29 -7.33 15.83 -3.17
C PRO A 29 -6.65 16.56 -2.01
N THR A 30 -7.43 17.08 -1.05
CA THR A 30 -6.90 17.75 0.16
C THR A 30 -6.15 16.81 1.10
N LEU A 31 -6.44 15.51 1.03
CA LEU A 31 -5.77 14.46 1.82
C LEU A 31 -4.57 13.85 1.07
N LEU A 32 -4.34 14.15 -0.21
CA LEU A 32 -3.30 13.55 -1.04
C LEU A 32 -1.95 14.25 -0.95
N THR A 33 -1.54 14.65 0.27
CA THR A 33 -0.21 15.19 0.54
C THR A 33 0.88 14.15 0.28
N THR A 34 2.12 14.58 0.08
CA THR A 34 3.27 13.67 -0.09
C THR A 34 3.41 12.71 1.09
N SER A 35 3.21 13.19 2.32
CA SER A 35 3.28 12.38 3.54
C SER A 35 2.18 11.31 3.57
N ASN A 36 0.96 11.68 3.20
CA ASN A 36 -0.17 10.75 3.20
C ASN A 36 -0.01 9.69 2.10
N ARG A 37 0.48 10.07 0.92
CA ARG A 37 0.85 9.11 -0.15
C ARG A 37 1.93 8.13 0.33
N LEU A 38 2.94 8.60 1.04
CA LEU A 38 3.96 7.72 1.62
C LEU A 38 3.35 6.74 2.63
N GLN A 39 2.44 7.20 3.49
CA GLN A 39 1.77 6.37 4.49
C GLN A 39 0.91 5.27 3.86
N VAL A 40 0.22 5.57 2.75
CA VAL A 40 -0.53 4.59 1.95
C VAL A 40 0.42 3.51 1.40
N ALA A 41 1.51 3.92 0.76
CA ALA A 41 2.49 2.98 0.20
C ALA A 41 3.11 2.08 1.28
N GLN A 42 3.44 2.67 2.45
CA GLN A 42 3.96 1.92 3.60
C GLN A 42 2.94 0.92 4.14
N SER A 43 1.66 1.29 4.22
CA SER A 43 0.60 0.39 4.69
C SER A 43 0.45 -0.84 3.78
N ILE A 44 0.49 -0.64 2.46
CA ILE A 44 0.45 -1.73 1.47
C ILE A 44 1.65 -2.66 1.67
N LEU A 45 2.87 -2.11 1.74
CA LEU A 45 4.09 -2.91 1.89
C LEU A 45 4.17 -3.62 3.25
N ALA A 46 3.69 -2.99 4.33
CA ALA A 46 3.64 -3.59 5.65
C ALA A 46 2.67 -4.77 5.69
N ARG A 47 1.50 -4.63 5.05
CA ARG A 47 0.54 -5.73 4.93
C ARG A 47 1.09 -6.84 4.04
N ALA A 48 1.67 -6.51 2.90
CA ALA A 48 2.31 -7.49 2.01
C ALA A 48 3.46 -8.26 2.69
N ALA A 49 4.22 -7.61 3.56
CA ALA A 49 5.29 -8.24 4.33
C ALA A 49 4.80 -9.31 5.31
N THR A 50 3.49 -9.32 5.66
CA THR A 50 2.88 -10.40 6.46
C THR A 50 2.57 -11.67 5.64
N GLY A 51 2.81 -11.63 4.32
CA GLY A 51 2.44 -12.69 3.39
C GLY A 51 1.09 -12.46 2.70
N GLU A 52 0.38 -11.36 3.01
CA GLU A 52 -0.88 -11.01 2.36
C GLU A 52 -0.66 -10.63 0.89
N ARG A 53 -1.44 -11.23 -0.01
CA ARG A 53 -1.39 -11.00 -1.46
C ARG A 53 -2.75 -10.69 -2.07
N ASN A 54 -3.81 -10.75 -1.28
CA ASN A 54 -5.15 -10.38 -1.69
C ASN A 54 -5.22 -8.87 -1.93
N GLN A 55 -5.52 -8.49 -3.16
CA GLN A 55 -5.60 -7.09 -3.58
C GLN A 55 -6.62 -6.28 -2.75
N ASN A 56 -7.73 -6.90 -2.34
CA ASN A 56 -8.76 -6.24 -1.53
C ASN A 56 -8.26 -5.95 -0.12
N GLU A 57 -7.54 -6.88 0.52
CA GLU A 57 -6.98 -6.64 1.86
C GLU A 57 -5.88 -5.59 1.84
N LEU A 58 -5.05 -5.60 0.80
CA LEU A 58 -4.04 -4.56 0.57
C LEU A 58 -4.68 -3.19 0.32
N ARG A 59 -5.75 -3.12 -0.48
CA ARG A 59 -6.53 -1.89 -0.68
C ARG A 59 -7.17 -1.41 0.61
N ARG A 60 -7.76 -2.30 1.42
CA ARG A 60 -8.35 -1.92 2.70
C ARG A 60 -7.31 -1.35 3.66
N ALA A 61 -6.12 -1.96 3.72
CA ALA A 61 -5.00 -1.43 4.49
C ALA A 61 -4.55 -0.04 3.98
N ALA A 62 -4.53 0.15 2.66
CA ALA A 62 -4.21 1.42 2.01
C ALA A 62 -5.24 2.52 2.34
N LEU A 63 -6.53 2.20 2.29
CA LEU A 63 -7.60 3.17 2.56
C LEU A 63 -7.68 3.53 4.05
N ALA A 64 -7.39 2.57 4.94
CA ALA A 64 -7.36 2.80 6.38
C ALA A 64 -6.12 3.55 6.87
N SER A 65 -5.14 3.84 6.00
CA SER A 65 -3.87 4.41 6.44
C SER A 65 -3.92 5.91 6.74
N ILE A 66 -4.90 6.65 6.19
CA ILE A 66 -5.07 8.11 6.37
C ILE A 66 -6.34 8.44 7.19
N ALA A 67 -7.08 7.41 7.64
CA ALA A 67 -8.31 7.55 8.43
C ALA A 67 -8.03 7.73 9.92
#